data_AF-A0AB38Y4F7-F1
#
_entry.id   AF-A0AB38Y4F7-F1
#
_cell.length_a   1.000
_cell.length_b   1.000
_cell.length_c   1.000
_cell.angle_alpha   90.00
_cell.angle_beta   90.00
_cell.angle_gamma   90.00
#
_symmetry.space_group_name_H-M   'P 1'
#
loop_
_entity.id
_entity.type
_entity.pdbx_description
1 polymer ?
#
loop_
_entity_poly.entity_id
_entity_poly.type
_entity_poly.pdbx_seq_one_letter_code
_entity_poly.pdbx_strand_id
1 'polypeptide(L)'
;MFVMRTFGNSLSGLLVVILSSILFSWSHLHGLSIIDFVVYFGIGLIFASLYHYTKSIYYSIGVHIVWNSLPYIFYFLVFLLDLF
;
A
#
# COMPACT_ATOMS: atom_id res chain seq x y z
N MET A 1 7.23 3.31 -8.92
CA MET A 1 8.65 3.72 -8.95
C MET A 1 8.91 5.00 -9.72
N PHE A 2 8.27 5.23 -10.87
CA PHE A 2 8.44 6.45 -11.67
C PHE A 2 8.24 7.72 -10.83
N VAL A 3 7.06 7.93 -10.25
CA VAL A 3 6.70 9.14 -9.48
C VAL A 3 7.72 9.50 -8.39
N MET A 4 8.12 8.54 -7.55
CA MET A 4 9.03 8.82 -6.43
C MET A 4 10.46 9.12 -6.88
N ARG A 5 10.92 8.55 -8.00
CA ARG A 5 12.24 8.86 -8.59
C ARG A 5 12.22 10.18 -9.35
N THR A 6 11.17 10.46 -10.11
CA THR A 6 11.09 11.66 -10.94
C THR A 6 10.89 12.93 -10.11
N PHE A 7 10.10 12.85 -9.03
CA PHE A 7 9.77 14.01 -8.19
C PHE A 7 10.56 14.10 -6.88
N GLY A 8 11.32 13.06 -6.52
CA GLY A 8 12.07 13.00 -5.26
C GLY A 8 13.13 14.10 -5.06
N ASN A 9 13.61 14.70 -6.15
CA ASN A 9 14.59 15.80 -6.12
C ASN A 9 13.95 17.19 -6.26
N SER A 10 12.66 17.27 -6.63
CA SER A 10 11.98 18.54 -6.96
C SER A 10 10.83 18.89 -6.01
N LEU A 11 10.32 17.92 -5.24
CA LEU A 11 9.23 18.08 -4.29
C LEU A 11 9.67 17.61 -2.90
N SER A 12 9.10 18.23 -1.85
CA SER A 12 9.31 17.79 -0.47
C SER A 12 8.97 16.29 -0.32
N GLY A 13 9.76 15.56 0.46
CA GLY A 13 9.61 14.11 0.62
C GLY A 13 8.20 13.68 1.01
N LEU A 14 7.51 14.48 1.85
CA LEU A 14 6.12 14.25 2.24
C LEU A 14 5.13 14.39 1.07
N LEU A 15 5.32 15.38 0.19
CA LEU A 15 4.45 15.58 -0.97
C LEU A 15 4.57 14.40 -1.95
N VAL A 16 5.77 13.88 -2.14
CA VAL A 16 6.02 12.70 -2.97
C VAL A 16 5.33 11.46 -2.39
N VAL A 17 5.34 11.31 -1.05
CA VAL A 17 4.64 10.23 -0.35
C VAL A 17 3.13 10.35 -0.54
N ILE A 18 2.55 11.54 -0.33
CA ILE A 18 1.11 11.78 -0.50
C ILE A 18 0.68 11.51 -1.95
N LEU A 19 1.37 12.10 -2.93
CA LEU A 19 1.05 11.91 -4.36
C LEU A 19 1.11 10.44 -4.77
N SER A 20 2.14 9.71 -4.32
CA SER A 20 2.28 8.29 -4.62
C SER A 20 1.14 7.47 -4.01
N SER A 21 0.66 7.89 -2.83
CA SER A 21 -0.45 7.23 -2.13
C SER A 21 -1.80 7.51 -2.78
N ILE A 22 -2.02 8.73 -3.29
CA ILE A 22 -3.21 9.08 -4.07
C ILE A 22 -3.25 8.24 -5.35
N LEU A 23 -2.14 8.17 -6.09
CA LEU A 23 -2.06 7.38 -7.32
C LEU A 23 -2.24 5.89 -7.07
N PHE A 24 -1.66 5.37 -5.99
CA PHE A 24 -1.84 3.98 -5.58
C PHE A 24 -3.31 3.70 -5.26
N SER A 25 -3.94 4.54 -4.44
CA SER A 25 -5.36 4.40 -4.10
C SER A 25 -6.27 4.47 -5.32
N TRP A 26 -6.03 5.44 -6.21
CA TRP A 26 -6.79 5.59 -7.44
C TRP A 26 -6.76 4.35 -8.34
N SER A 27 -5.61 3.67 -8.42
CA SER A 27 -5.47 2.43 -9.20
C SER A 27 -6.24 1.23 -8.63
N HIS A 28 -6.64 1.28 -7.36
CA HIS A 28 -7.38 0.22 -6.67
C HIS A 28 -8.87 0.53 -6.53
N LEU A 29 -9.33 1.65 -7.08
CA LEU A 29 -10.75 1.97 -7.12
C LEU A 29 -11.45 1.17 -8.21
N HIS A 30 -12.24 0.18 -7.81
CA HIS A 30 -13.16 -0.55 -8.70
C HIS A 30 -14.50 0.22 -8.92
N GLY A 31 -14.64 1.40 -8.31
CA GLY A 31 -15.79 2.31 -8.39
C GLY A 31 -15.52 3.61 -7.62
N LEU A 32 -16.54 4.46 -7.42
CA LEU A 32 -16.41 5.72 -6.65
C LEU A 32 -16.63 5.51 -5.14
N SER A 33 -16.05 4.44 -4.58
CA SER A 33 -16.14 4.14 -3.15
C SER A 33 -15.11 4.96 -2.38
N ILE A 34 -15.61 5.90 -1.57
CA ILE A 34 -14.76 6.74 -0.71
C ILE A 34 -14.06 5.89 0.36
N ILE A 35 -14.70 4.82 0.83
CA ILE A 35 -14.15 3.94 1.85
C ILE A 35 -12.94 3.20 1.28
N ASP A 36 -13.07 2.63 0.08
CA ASP A 36 -11.97 1.96 -0.60
C ASP A 36 -10.83 2.94 -0.86
N PHE A 37 -11.15 4.18 -1.28
CA PHE A 37 -10.15 5.22 -1.46
C PHE A 37 -9.34 5.46 -0.18
N VAL A 38 -10.00 5.63 0.96
CA VAL A 38 -9.33 5.92 2.24
C VAL A 38 -8.47 4.74 2.69
N VAL A 39 -8.97 3.50 2.56
CA VAL A 39 -8.23 2.29 2.93
C VAL A 39 -6.97 2.13 2.07
N TYR A 40 -7.11 2.18 0.74
CA TYR A 40 -5.96 2.05 -0.16
C TYR A 40 -5.02 3.25 -0.09
N PHE A 41 -5.53 4.45 0.21
CA PHE A 41 -4.69 5.63 0.45
C PHE A 41 -3.83 5.45 1.70
N GLY A 42 -4.40 4.96 2.80
CA GLY A 42 -3.65 4.65 4.02
C GLY A 42 -2.55 3.61 3.80
N ILE A 43 -2.87 2.53 3.08
CA ILE A 43 -1.87 1.50 2.72
C ILE A 43 -0.80 2.09 1.78
N GLY A 44 -1.20 2.92 0.81
CA GLY A 44 -0.30 3.65 -0.07
C GLY A 44 0.68 4.53 0.69
N LEU A 45 0.23 5.21 1.76
CA LEU A 45 1.08 6.02 2.63
C LEU A 45 2.15 5.19 3.33
N ILE A 46 1.79 3.98 3.79
CA ILE A 46 2.74 3.06 4.42
C ILE A 46 3.82 2.65 3.42
N PHE A 47 3.43 2.20 2.23
CA PHE A 47 4.35 1.79 1.17
C PHE A 47 5.27 2.92 0.70
N ALA A 48 4.68 4.09 0.43
CA ALA A 48 5.44 5.26 -0.01
C ALA A 48 6.37 5.78 1.09
N SER A 49 5.95 5.77 2.36
CA SER A 49 6.81 6.13 3.48
C SER A 49 7.97 5.14 3.64
N LEU A 50 7.68 3.83 3.59
CA LEU A 50 8.71 2.78 3.66
C LEU A 50 9.76 2.95 2.56
N TYR A 51 9.34 3.22 1.32
CA TYR A 51 10.27 3.50 0.23
C TYR A 51 11.05 4.80 0.48
N HIS A 52 10.40 5.85 0.99
CA HIS A 52 11.07 7.12 1.28
C HIS A 52 12.22 6.96 2.30
N TYR A 53 11.98 6.19 3.37
CA TYR A 53 12.96 5.93 4.43
C TYR A 53 14.03 4.91 4.03
N THR A 54 13.64 3.79 3.45
CA THR A 54 14.58 2.70 3.13
C THR A 54 15.30 2.87 1.79
N LYS A 55 14.80 3.77 0.93
CA LYS A 55 15.22 3.95 -0.47
C LYS A 55 15.21 2.65 -1.29
N SER A 56 14.50 1.63 -0.81
CA SER A 56 14.49 0.29 -1.36
C SER A 56 13.06 -0.18 -1.59
N ILE A 57 12.81 -0.71 -2.77
CA ILE A 57 11.49 -1.21 -3.16
C ILE A 57 11.18 -2.57 -2.54
N TYR A 58 12.22 -3.34 -2.18
CA TYR A 58 12.06 -4.71 -1.67
C TYR A 58 11.24 -4.76 -0.39
N TYR A 59 11.42 -3.79 0.52
CA TYR A 59 10.63 -3.71 1.74
C TYR A 59 9.15 -3.46 1.44
N SER A 60 8.85 -2.54 0.52
CA SER A 60 7.47 -2.24 0.15
C SER A 60 6.79 -3.43 -0.53
N ILE A 61 7.52 -4.18 -1.37
CA ILE A 61 7.03 -5.41 -2.00
C ILE A 61 6.78 -6.49 -0.95
N GLY A 62 7.71 -6.67 0.00
CA GLY A 62 7.56 -7.63 1.09
C GLY A 62 6.31 -7.36 1.93
N VAL A 63 6.11 -6.11 2.35
CA VAL A 63 4.90 -5.72 3.11
C VAL A 63 3.65 -5.94 2.26
N HIS A 64 3.69 -5.67 0.95
CA HIS A 64 2.55 -5.92 0.06
C HIS A 64 2.19 -7.41 -0.03
N ILE A 65 3.18 -8.30 -0.16
CA ILE A 65 2.94 -9.75 -0.19
C ILE A 65 2.33 -10.22 1.13
N VAL A 66 2.91 -9.79 2.26
CA VAL A 66 2.40 -10.13 3.59
C VAL A 66 0.96 -9.64 3.77
N TRP A 67 0.69 -8.39 3.40
CA TRP A 67 -0.64 -7.78 3.53
C TRP A 67 -1.70 -8.52 2.69
N ASN A 68 -1.37 -8.92 1.46
CA ASN A 68 -2.27 -9.72 0.64
C ASN A 68 -2.45 -11.15 1.18
N SER A 69 -1.46 -11.71 1.86
CA SER A 69 -1.52 -13.09 2.38
C SER A 69 -2.33 -13.18 3.68
N LEU A 70 -2.34 -12.11 4.49
CA LEU A 70 -2.99 -12.08 5.80
C LEU A 70 -4.48 -12.48 5.76
N PRO A 71 -5.34 -11.92 4.88
CA PRO A 71 -6.73 -12.33 4.79
C PRO A 71 -6.90 -13.83 4.57
N TYR A 72 -6.10 -14.43 3.67
CA TYR A 72 -6.16 -15.88 3.41
C TYR A 72 -5.76 -16.70 4.62
N ILE A 73 -4.74 -16.26 5.38
CA ILE A 73 -4.35 -16.91 6.63
C ILE A 73 -5.50 -16.86 7.64
N PHE A 74 -6.17 -15.72 7.79
CA PHE A 74 -7.32 -15.60 8.68
C PHE A 74 -8.50 -16.48 8.22
N TYR A 75 -8.84 -16.48 6.92
CA TYR A 75 -9.87 -17.37 6.40
C TYR A 75 -9.57 -18.85 6.63
N PHE A 76 -8.31 -19.26 6.41
CA PHE A 76 -7.88 -20.63 6.65
C PHE A 76 -7.95 -21.01 8.14
N LEU A 77 -7.58 -20.08 9.03
CA LEU A 77 -7.65 -20.30 10.47
C LEU A 77 -9.11 -20.44 10.95
N VAL A 78 -10.01 -19.58 10.48
CA VAL A 78 -11.44 -19.66 10.79
C VAL A 78 -12.02 -20.99 10.28
N PHE A 79 -11.70 -21.37 9.05
CA PHE A 79 -12.11 -22.67 8.49
C PHE A 79 -11.64 -23.86 9.34
N LEU A 80 -10.40 -23.85 9.83
CA LEU A 80 -9.90 -24.91 10.71
C LEU A 80 -10.65 -24.94 12.05
N LEU A 81 -11.00 -23.79 12.62
CA LEU A 81 -11.76 -23.72 13.86
C LEU A 81 -13.19 -24.26 13.71
N ASP A 82 -13.84 -23.98 12.57
CA ASP A 82 -15.18 -24.48 12.27
C ASP A 82 -15.22 -26.00 12.00
N LEU A 83 -14.06 -26.63 11.78
CA LEU A 83 -13.94 -28.07 11.50
C LEU A 83 -13.91 -28.94 12.78
N PHE A 84 -13.60 -28.36 13.95
CA PHE A 84 -13.50 -29.07 15.24
C PHE A 84 -14.71 -28.82 16.14
#